data_AF-A0AA92WK82-F1
#
_entry.id   AF-A0AA92WK82-F1
#
_cell.length_a   1.000
_cell.length_b   1.000
_cell.length_c   1.000
_cell.angle_alpha   90.00
_cell.angle_beta   90.00
_cell.angle_gamma   90.00
#
_symmetry.space_group_name_H-M   'P 1'
#
loop_
_entity.id
_entity.type
_entity.pdbx_description
1 polymer ?
#
loop_
_entity_poly.entity_id
_entity_poly.type
_entity_poly.pdbx_seq_one_letter_code
_entity_poly.pdbx_strand_id
1 'polypeptide(L)'
;MVLTIDSYIDIDSTPDIQPDYFDCIYINTKSERAFHAILFGASPILSWKCSYKPLFVNTAVSGKEQIIDYIVDAYVSDMNNEKVYEIIDKIKLARQKFGVKSETSRPTQPNQLFANILRYLLSRDQRIMGHRLLEKSSLGYINPIFEHYHSMGLFHLNEMFMFIDSMVEFGSLRIHRFLLKEHLCPKCNHSHLLYTECCPKCGSSNLKIQNIIHHFSCANVSPESSYNVGGMLICPKCHKKLRHIGVDYDRPAWYIPATTARTHLPRLSPSQPAATARTPIR
;
A
#
# COMPACT_ATOMS: atom_id res chain seq x y z
N MET A 1 24.03 15.84 25.12
CA MET A 1 25.06 14.80 24.88
C MET A 1 24.61 13.88 23.75
N VAL A 2 25.53 13.41 22.89
CA VAL A 2 25.22 12.61 21.69
C VAL A 2 25.64 11.15 21.93
N LEU A 3 24.74 10.20 21.67
CA LEU A 3 25.08 8.78 21.64
C LEU A 3 25.52 8.39 20.22
N THR A 4 26.80 8.11 20.02
CA THR A 4 27.35 7.70 18.71
C THR A 4 27.40 6.18 18.63
N ILE A 5 26.90 5.61 17.54
CA ILE A 5 26.81 4.16 17.32
C ILE A 5 27.37 3.81 15.95
N ASP A 6 28.46 3.04 15.93
CA ASP A 6 29.14 2.61 14.70
C ASP A 6 28.79 1.17 14.29
N SER A 7 28.33 0.34 15.24
CA SER A 7 28.02 -1.08 15.06
C SER A 7 26.72 -1.46 15.76
N TYR A 8 26.12 -2.59 15.37
CA TYR A 8 24.90 -3.11 15.99
C TYR A 8 25.04 -3.19 17.52
N ILE A 9 24.06 -2.61 18.21
CA ILE A 9 23.94 -2.67 19.66
C ILE A 9 22.45 -2.65 20.01
N ASP A 10 22.04 -3.54 20.92
CA ASP A 10 20.69 -3.52 21.47
C ASP A 10 20.68 -2.64 22.72
N ILE A 11 20.34 -1.36 22.53
CA ILE A 11 20.49 -0.33 23.56
C ILE A 11 19.69 -0.67 24.82
N ASP A 12 18.51 -1.26 24.64
CA ASP A 12 17.62 -1.62 25.74
C ASP A 12 18.27 -2.67 26.66
N SER A 13 19.02 -3.61 26.09
CA SER A 13 19.71 -4.68 26.82
C SER A 13 21.06 -4.27 27.44
N THR A 14 21.66 -3.14 27.03
CA THR A 14 22.95 -2.68 27.56
C THR A 14 22.78 -1.82 28.82
N PRO A 15 23.17 -2.31 30.02
CA PRO A 15 22.90 -1.60 31.29
C PRO A 15 23.69 -0.29 31.44
N ASP A 16 24.87 -0.18 30.81
CA ASP A 16 25.72 1.02 30.91
C ASP A 16 25.11 2.23 30.20
N ILE A 17 24.23 2.00 29.23
CA ILE A 17 23.54 3.05 28.49
C ILE A 17 22.22 3.34 29.19
N GLN A 18 22.17 4.49 29.87
CA GLN A 18 20.96 5.02 30.49
C GLN A 18 20.29 6.05 29.58
N PRO A 19 18.96 6.14 29.58
CA PRO A 19 18.23 7.11 28.77
C PRO A 19 18.62 8.55 29.11
N ASP A 20 18.94 8.88 30.35
CA ASP A 20 19.23 10.28 30.73
C ASP A 20 20.63 10.75 30.29
N TYR A 21 21.49 9.83 29.82
CA TYR A 21 22.85 10.18 29.44
C TYR A 21 22.94 10.86 28.07
N PHE A 22 21.94 10.72 27.21
CA PHE A 22 22.02 11.25 25.84
C PHE A 22 20.71 11.90 25.39
N ASP A 23 20.83 13.01 24.67
CA ASP A 23 19.70 13.77 24.14
C ASP A 23 19.30 13.32 22.73
N CYS A 24 20.26 12.83 21.95
CA CYS A 24 20.08 12.42 20.56
C CYS A 24 20.99 11.24 20.20
N ILE A 25 20.65 10.56 19.12
CA ILE A 25 21.36 9.39 18.59
C ILE A 25 22.03 9.78 17.28
N TYR A 26 23.29 9.38 17.10
CA TYR A 26 24.01 9.51 15.84
C TYR A 26 24.50 8.14 15.36
N ILE A 27 23.98 7.68 14.22
CA ILE A 27 24.42 6.43 13.60
C ILE A 27 25.51 6.74 12.58
N ASN A 28 26.74 6.37 12.92
CA ASN A 28 27.91 6.62 12.11
C ASN A 28 28.34 5.35 11.36
N THR A 29 27.63 5.05 10.28
CA THR A 29 27.97 3.92 9.42
C THR A 29 27.92 4.29 7.95
N LYS A 30 28.76 3.62 7.16
CA LYS A 30 28.77 3.72 5.69
C LYS A 30 28.02 2.55 5.03
N SER A 31 27.73 1.50 5.80
CA SER A 31 27.09 0.27 5.32
C SER A 31 25.59 0.30 5.59
N GLU A 32 24.81 0.07 4.55
CA GLU A 32 23.34 0.02 4.61
C GLU A 32 22.85 -1.10 5.53
N ARG A 33 23.41 -2.32 5.38
CA ARG A 33 23.05 -3.45 6.26
C ARG A 33 23.32 -3.17 7.73
N ALA A 34 24.44 -2.51 8.03
CA ALA A 34 24.76 -2.11 9.40
C ALA A 34 23.78 -1.04 9.90
N PHE A 35 23.41 -0.08 9.05
CA PHE A 35 22.42 0.95 9.38
C PHE A 35 21.07 0.34 9.79
N HIS A 36 20.54 -0.62 9.03
CA HIS A 36 19.30 -1.31 9.39
C HIS A 36 19.36 -2.03 10.73
N ALA A 37 20.45 -2.77 10.97
CA ALA A 37 20.64 -3.48 12.22
C ALA A 37 20.70 -2.50 13.40
N ILE A 38 21.51 -1.44 13.27
CA ILE A 38 21.63 -0.40 14.31
C ILE A 38 20.29 0.29 14.56
N LEU A 39 19.57 0.67 13.49
CA LEU A 39 18.26 1.30 13.61
C LEU A 39 17.28 0.40 14.36
N PHE A 40 17.31 -0.92 14.16
CA PHE A 40 16.44 -1.82 14.90
C PHE A 40 16.71 -1.83 16.41
N GLY A 41 17.98 -1.78 16.82
CA GLY A 41 18.39 -1.74 18.23
C GLY A 41 18.31 -0.36 18.89
N ALA A 42 18.34 0.71 18.08
CA ALA A 42 18.40 2.10 18.52
C ALA A 42 17.23 2.98 18.05
N SER A 43 16.16 2.38 17.53
CA SER A 43 15.03 3.13 16.96
C SER A 43 14.34 3.97 18.03
N PRO A 44 14.07 5.27 17.76
CA PRO A 44 13.29 6.12 18.67
C PRO A 44 11.85 5.65 18.92
N ILE A 45 11.36 4.68 18.14
CA ILE A 45 10.00 4.13 18.21
C ILE A 45 9.99 2.77 18.93
N LEU A 46 11.02 1.94 18.71
CA LEU A 46 11.13 0.60 19.32
C LEU A 46 11.87 0.60 20.64
N SER A 47 12.99 1.33 20.76
CA SER A 47 13.80 1.32 21.97
C SER A 47 13.21 2.27 23.01
N TRP A 48 12.95 1.75 24.20
CA TRP A 48 12.42 2.58 25.30
C TRP A 48 13.46 3.59 25.80
N LYS A 49 14.75 3.26 25.72
CA LYS A 49 15.83 4.21 26.09
C LYS A 49 16.02 5.33 25.07
N CYS A 50 15.67 5.07 23.82
CA CYS A 50 15.72 6.03 22.72
C CYS A 50 14.42 6.80 22.50
N SER A 51 13.39 6.54 23.31
CA SER A 51 12.02 7.05 23.17
C SER A 51 11.96 8.49 22.66
N TYR A 52 11.56 8.61 21.39
CA TYR A 52 11.27 9.87 20.71
C TYR A 52 12.42 10.87 20.67
N LYS A 53 13.66 10.43 20.89
CA LYS A 53 14.84 11.30 20.76
C LYS A 53 15.17 11.56 19.29
N PRO A 54 15.83 12.68 18.97
CA PRO A 54 16.29 12.98 17.62
C PRO A 54 17.29 11.92 17.13
N LEU A 55 17.13 11.50 15.87
CA LEU A 55 17.96 10.52 15.20
C LEU A 55 18.69 11.16 14.02
N PHE A 56 20.01 11.15 14.09
CA PHE A 56 20.90 11.61 13.04
C PHE A 56 21.68 10.45 12.44
N VAL A 57 21.94 10.49 11.15
CA VAL A 57 22.61 9.40 10.43
C VAL A 57 23.72 9.97 9.54
N ASN A 58 24.80 9.21 9.35
CA ASN A 58 25.86 9.61 8.43
C ASN A 58 25.35 9.81 6.99
N THR A 59 25.76 10.89 6.32
CA THR A 59 25.42 11.19 4.92
C THR A 59 25.76 10.08 3.93
N ALA A 60 26.70 9.18 4.27
CA ALA A 60 27.12 8.07 3.41
C ALA A 60 26.00 7.06 3.06
N VAL A 61 24.92 7.02 3.84
CA VAL A 61 23.75 6.16 3.58
C VAL A 61 22.52 6.93 3.11
N SER A 62 22.62 8.24 2.92
CA SER A 62 21.51 9.10 2.50
C SER A 62 20.97 8.71 1.11
N GLY A 63 19.65 8.69 0.97
CA GLY A 63 18.96 8.46 -0.31
C GLY A 63 18.98 7.03 -0.84
N LYS A 64 19.56 6.07 -0.09
CA LYS A 64 19.56 4.65 -0.46
C LYS A 64 18.22 3.98 -0.18
N GLU A 65 17.53 4.39 0.88
CA GLU A 65 16.20 3.89 1.24
C GLU A 65 15.18 4.99 1.53
N GLN A 66 14.20 5.14 0.65
CA GLN A 66 13.22 6.22 0.72
C GLN A 66 12.18 6.07 1.84
N ILE A 67 12.03 4.87 2.42
CA ILE A 67 11.04 4.60 3.47
C ILE A 67 11.61 4.99 4.84
N ILE A 68 12.87 4.63 5.12
CA ILE A 68 13.52 4.88 6.41
C ILE A 68 13.87 6.36 6.60
N ASP A 69 13.99 7.13 5.51
CA ASP A 69 14.17 8.59 5.54
C ASP A 69 13.10 9.31 6.39
N TYR A 70 11.91 8.73 6.60
CA TYR A 70 10.86 9.29 7.45
C TYR A 70 11.09 9.08 8.96
N ILE A 71 11.99 8.17 9.33
CA ILE A 71 12.39 7.91 10.73
C ILE A 71 13.67 8.69 11.06
N VAL A 72 14.46 9.10 10.07
CA VAL A 72 15.69 9.87 10.24
C VAL A 72 15.38 11.37 10.25
N ASP A 73 15.77 12.07 11.31
CA ASP A 73 15.51 13.52 11.41
C ASP A 73 16.46 14.34 10.52
N ALA A 74 17.73 13.93 10.38
CA ALA A 74 18.66 14.47 9.37
C ALA A 74 19.86 13.57 9.08
N TYR A 75 20.38 13.70 7.86
CA TYR A 75 21.67 13.12 7.45
C TYR A 75 22.80 14.14 7.62
N VAL A 76 23.82 13.80 8.41
CA VAL A 76 24.93 14.69 8.76
C VAL A 76 26.29 13.99 8.76
N SER A 77 27.32 14.68 8.24
CA SER A 77 28.71 14.23 8.31
C SER A 77 29.39 14.64 9.62
N ASP A 78 28.93 15.72 10.24
CA ASP A 78 29.40 16.24 11.53
C ASP A 78 28.20 16.70 12.38
N MET A 79 28.24 16.36 13.67
CA MET A 79 27.22 16.68 14.66
C MET A 79 27.32 18.13 15.18
N ASN A 80 28.44 18.82 14.97
CA ASN A 80 28.64 20.21 15.40
C ASN A 80 27.94 21.27 14.53
N ASN A 81 27.08 20.84 13.61
CA ASN A 81 26.37 21.73 12.69
C ASN A 81 25.22 22.46 13.41
N GLU A 82 25.10 23.78 13.23
CA GLU A 82 24.01 24.59 13.82
C GLU A 82 22.62 24.00 13.54
N LYS A 83 22.41 23.43 12.35
CA LYS A 83 21.14 22.80 11.97
C LYS A 83 20.76 21.61 12.86
N VAL A 84 21.74 20.89 13.40
CA VAL A 84 21.50 19.75 14.30
C VAL A 84 20.89 20.25 15.60
N TYR A 85 21.45 21.31 16.18
CA TYR A 85 20.92 21.92 17.41
C TYR A 85 19.51 22.48 17.20
N GLU A 86 19.25 23.13 16.07
CA GLU A 86 17.90 23.61 15.75
C GLU A 86 16.86 22.47 15.71
N ILE A 87 17.20 21.32 15.13
CA ILE A 87 16.31 20.15 15.06
C ILE A 87 16.06 19.58 16.45
N ILE A 88 17.12 19.46 17.27
CA ILE A 88 17.00 18.98 18.64
C ILE A 88 16.05 19.87 19.44
N ASP A 89 16.23 21.19 19.36
CA ASP A 89 15.39 22.14 20.10
C ASP A 89 13.95 22.13 19.61
N LYS A 90 13.72 22.06 18.29
CA LYS A 90 12.36 21.92 17.73
C LYS A 90 11.65 20.68 18.26
N ILE A 91 12.33 19.53 18.30
CA ILE A 91 11.77 18.27 18.82
C ILE A 91 11.52 18.38 20.33
N LYS A 92 12.45 18.95 21.10
CA LYS A 92 12.27 19.17 22.55
C LYS A 92 11.06 20.05 22.85
N LEU A 93 10.91 21.16 22.13
CA LEU A 93 9.77 22.07 22.25
C LEU A 93 8.44 21.37 21.90
N ALA A 94 8.41 20.60 20.80
CA ALA A 94 7.23 19.83 20.41
C ALA A 94 6.86 18.78 21.46
N ARG A 95 7.83 18.04 22.01
CA ARG A 95 7.60 17.07 23.08
C ARG A 95 6.96 17.71 24.32
N GLN A 96 7.42 18.89 24.72
CA GLN A 96 6.83 19.63 25.83
C GLN A 96 5.42 20.13 25.50
N LYS A 97 5.22 20.70 24.29
CA LYS A 97 3.94 21.20 23.78
C LYS A 97 2.83 20.15 23.80
N PHE A 98 3.15 18.89 23.46
CA PHE A 98 2.19 17.78 23.40
C PHE A 98 2.24 16.84 24.61
N GLY A 99 3.11 17.09 25.59
CA GLY A 99 3.24 16.24 26.78
C GLY A 99 3.68 14.81 26.46
N VAL A 100 4.53 14.61 25.44
CA VAL A 100 5.00 13.27 25.04
C VAL A 100 6.01 12.74 26.06
N LYS A 101 5.59 11.74 26.84
CA LYS A 101 6.43 11.04 27.82
C LYS A 101 7.31 9.99 27.14
N SER A 102 8.45 9.69 27.74
CA SER A 102 9.29 8.56 27.33
C SER A 102 8.64 7.23 27.71
N GLU A 103 8.89 6.17 26.93
CA GLU A 103 8.39 4.83 27.24
C GLU A 103 9.21 4.19 28.37
N THR A 104 8.58 3.25 29.08
CA THR A 104 9.19 2.49 30.17
C THR A 104 9.58 1.08 29.75
N SER A 105 9.09 0.59 28.61
CA SER A 105 9.39 -0.74 28.09
C SER A 105 9.29 -0.76 26.56
N ARG A 106 9.98 -1.74 25.97
CA ARG A 106 9.90 -2.03 24.53
C ARG A 106 8.48 -2.49 24.17
N PRO A 107 7.87 -2.03 23.06
CA PRO A 107 6.54 -2.45 22.67
C PRO A 107 6.55 -3.94 22.30
N THR A 108 5.68 -4.72 22.95
CA THR A 108 5.50 -6.15 22.66
C THR A 108 4.23 -6.44 21.88
N GLN A 109 3.27 -5.49 21.89
CA GLN A 109 2.00 -5.60 21.19
C GLN A 109 1.90 -4.57 20.07
N PRO A 110 1.20 -4.87 18.96
CA PRO A 110 0.97 -3.94 17.85
C PRO A 110 0.38 -2.60 18.29
N ASN A 111 -0.60 -2.61 19.20
CA ASN A 111 -1.24 -1.39 19.70
C ASN A 111 -0.27 -0.46 20.43
N GLN A 112 0.71 -1.01 21.16
CA GLN A 112 1.76 -0.22 21.80
C GLN A 112 2.69 0.38 20.76
N LEU A 113 3.07 -0.39 19.73
CA LEU A 113 3.85 0.11 18.61
C LEU A 113 3.14 1.25 17.88
N PHE A 114 1.84 1.10 17.61
CA PHE A 114 1.05 2.15 16.95
C PHE A 114 0.97 3.42 17.79
N ALA A 115 0.77 3.28 19.11
CA ALA A 115 0.82 4.42 20.03
C ALA A 115 2.20 5.10 20.02
N ASN A 116 3.28 4.32 19.97
CA ASN A 116 4.63 4.85 19.87
C ASN A 116 4.86 5.61 18.55
N ILE A 117 4.39 5.08 17.41
CA ILE A 117 4.46 5.78 16.12
C ILE A 117 3.72 7.12 16.20
N LEU A 118 2.52 7.17 16.79
CA LEU A 118 1.77 8.42 16.95
C LEU A 118 2.50 9.42 17.86
N ARG A 119 3.04 8.96 18.99
CA ARG A 119 3.84 9.80 19.91
C ARG A 119 5.11 10.33 19.24
N TYR A 120 5.76 9.49 18.42
CA TYR A 120 6.90 9.87 17.60
C TYR A 120 6.52 11.00 16.63
N LEU A 121 5.43 10.87 15.87
CA LEU A 121 4.98 11.92 14.96
C LEU A 121 4.66 13.24 15.71
N LEU A 122 3.97 13.15 16.86
CA LEU A 122 3.67 14.31 17.69
C LEU A 122 4.93 15.00 18.23
N SER A 123 5.97 14.24 18.59
CA SER A 123 7.26 14.79 19.02
C SER A 123 7.99 15.59 17.92
N ARG A 124 7.56 15.46 16.66
CA ARG A 124 8.05 16.24 15.51
C ARG A 124 7.03 17.30 15.03
N ASP A 125 6.01 17.61 15.85
CA ASP A 125 4.87 18.50 15.50
C ASP A 125 4.12 18.07 14.22
N GLN A 126 4.20 16.77 13.87
CA GLN A 126 3.49 16.20 12.73
C GLN A 126 2.14 15.65 13.18
N ARG A 127 1.07 16.35 12.80
CA ARG A 127 -0.33 15.97 13.12
C ARG A 127 -1.05 15.27 11.98
N ILE A 128 -0.45 15.27 10.79
CA ILE A 128 -1.01 14.68 9.58
C ILE A 128 -0.10 13.53 9.18
N MET A 129 -0.66 12.32 9.16
CA MET A 129 0.04 11.15 8.64
C MET A 129 0.09 11.24 7.11
N GLY A 130 1.28 11.55 6.58
CA GLY A 130 1.53 11.53 5.16
C GLY A 130 1.41 10.11 4.59
N HIS A 131 0.78 10.02 3.42
CA HIS A 131 0.73 8.79 2.63
C HIS A 131 1.48 9.01 1.32
N ARG A 132 2.14 7.97 0.82
CA ARG A 132 2.86 7.98 -0.44
C ARG A 132 2.43 6.82 -1.31
N LEU A 133 2.30 7.08 -2.62
CA LEU A 133 2.10 6.03 -3.60
C LEU A 133 3.34 5.11 -3.62
N LEU A 134 3.13 3.83 -3.37
CA LEU A 134 4.09 2.76 -3.59
C LEU A 134 3.39 1.67 -4.41
N GLU A 135 3.60 1.69 -5.73
CA GLU A 135 2.89 0.84 -6.69
C GLU A 135 2.97 -0.66 -6.37
N LYS A 136 4.08 -1.09 -5.77
CA LYS A 136 4.34 -2.49 -5.40
C LYS A 136 3.75 -2.88 -4.03
N SER A 137 3.28 -1.92 -3.24
CA SER A 137 2.63 -2.22 -1.97
C SER A 137 1.29 -2.90 -2.22
N SER A 138 0.92 -3.80 -1.32
CA SER A 138 -0.42 -4.39 -1.27
C SER A 138 -1.52 -3.32 -1.22
N LEU A 139 -1.30 -2.19 -0.55
CA LEU A 139 -2.30 -1.13 -0.42
C LEU A 139 -2.26 -0.10 -1.55
N GLY A 140 -1.19 -0.04 -2.35
CA GLY A 140 -0.97 1.02 -3.34
C GLY A 140 -0.47 2.33 -2.71
N TYR A 141 -1.15 2.83 -1.66
CA TYR A 141 -0.65 3.94 -0.84
C TYR A 141 -0.26 3.46 0.55
N ILE A 142 0.88 3.95 1.02
CA ILE A 142 1.45 3.55 2.30
C ILE A 142 1.76 4.76 3.16
N ASN A 143 1.69 4.57 4.48
CA ASN A 143 2.46 5.41 5.40
C ASN A 143 3.85 4.78 5.55
N PRO A 144 4.95 5.49 5.20
CA PRO A 144 6.30 4.92 5.21
C PRO A 144 6.72 4.33 6.55
N ILE A 145 6.35 4.95 7.66
CA ILE A 145 6.72 4.47 9.01
C ILE A 145 5.99 3.15 9.31
N PHE A 146 4.69 3.07 9.03
CA PHE A 146 3.93 1.83 9.22
C PHE A 146 4.40 0.73 8.27
N GLU A 147 4.67 1.05 7.00
CA GLU A 147 5.17 0.06 6.02
C GLU A 147 6.52 -0.52 6.46
N HIS A 148 7.43 0.32 6.96
CA HIS A 148 8.71 -0.14 7.48
C HIS A 148 8.52 -1.24 8.54
N TYR A 149 7.73 -0.97 9.57
CA TYR A 149 7.50 -1.93 10.65
C TYR A 149 6.62 -3.13 10.25
N HIS A 150 5.70 -2.95 9.30
CA HIS A 150 4.95 -4.04 8.69
C HIS A 150 5.87 -5.00 7.92
N SER A 151 6.83 -4.45 7.14
CA SER A 151 7.80 -5.26 6.39
C SER A 151 8.74 -6.08 7.29
N MET A 152 8.92 -5.62 8.54
CA MET A 152 9.65 -6.35 9.58
C MET A 152 8.81 -7.43 10.28
N GLY A 153 7.53 -7.54 9.96
CA GLY A 153 6.62 -8.54 10.53
C GLY A 153 6.14 -8.22 11.96
N LEU A 154 6.19 -6.96 12.40
CA LEU A 154 5.81 -6.59 13.77
C LEU A 154 4.29 -6.54 14.00
N PHE A 155 3.50 -6.47 12.94
CA PHE A 155 2.03 -6.46 13.00
C PHE A 155 1.42 -6.83 11.64
N HIS A 156 0.12 -7.13 11.61
CA HIS A 156 -0.65 -7.35 10.40
C HIS A 156 -1.48 -6.12 10.00
N LEU A 157 -1.69 -5.89 8.70
CA LEU A 157 -2.47 -4.75 8.19
C LEU A 157 -3.87 -4.62 8.83
N ASN A 158 -4.54 -5.74 9.12
CA ASN A 158 -5.85 -5.72 9.76
C ASN A 158 -5.82 -5.05 11.15
N GLU A 159 -4.76 -5.28 11.92
CA GLU A 159 -4.60 -4.70 13.26
C GLU A 159 -4.40 -3.19 13.16
N MET A 160 -3.63 -2.73 12.18
CA MET A 160 -3.45 -1.31 11.89
C MET A 160 -4.78 -0.63 11.52
N PHE A 161 -5.57 -1.24 10.62
CA PHE A 161 -6.87 -0.67 10.24
C PHE A 161 -7.84 -0.61 11.41
N MET A 162 -7.91 -1.67 12.23
CA MET A 162 -8.74 -1.67 13.44
C MET A 162 -8.30 -0.58 14.42
N PHE A 163 -7.00 -0.43 14.65
CA PHE A 163 -6.47 0.62 15.52
C PHE A 163 -6.82 2.02 15.02
N ILE A 164 -6.62 2.30 13.73
CA ILE A 164 -6.95 3.61 13.14
C ILE A 164 -8.45 3.89 13.28
N ASP A 165 -9.31 2.93 12.93
CA ASP A 165 -10.77 3.07 13.03
C ASP A 165 -11.19 3.37 14.48
N SER A 166 -10.68 2.63 15.47
CA SER A 166 -10.93 2.88 16.89
C SER A 166 -10.45 4.27 17.33
N MET A 167 -9.27 4.70 16.91
CA MET A 167 -8.73 6.00 17.30
C MET A 167 -9.50 7.17 16.68
N VAL A 168 -10.08 6.99 15.49
CA VAL A 168 -11.01 7.95 14.88
C VAL A 168 -12.33 7.99 15.66
N GLU A 169 -12.87 6.83 16.06
CA GLU A 169 -14.10 6.74 16.86
C GLU A 169 -13.95 7.42 18.23
N PHE A 170 -12.81 7.22 18.91
CA PHE A 170 -12.47 7.92 20.15
C PHE A 170 -12.13 9.40 19.96
N GLY A 171 -12.13 9.93 18.73
CA GLY A 171 -11.82 11.31 18.41
C GLY A 171 -10.35 11.72 18.59
N SER A 172 -9.47 10.75 18.84
CA SER A 172 -8.02 10.96 18.98
C SER A 172 -7.33 11.17 17.64
N LEU A 173 -7.84 10.53 16.58
CA LEU A 173 -7.46 10.80 15.20
C LEU A 173 -8.61 11.50 14.48
N ARG A 174 -8.27 12.42 13.57
CA ARG A 174 -9.23 13.04 12.67
C ARG A 174 -8.83 12.72 11.24
N ILE A 175 -9.81 12.34 10.44
CA ILE A 175 -9.62 12.17 9.00
C ILE A 175 -9.39 13.56 8.42
N HIS A 176 -8.20 13.76 7.85
CA HIS A 176 -7.86 15.01 7.17
C HIS A 176 -8.60 15.09 5.82
N ARG A 177 -8.47 16.22 5.12
CA ARG A 177 -9.04 16.46 3.78
C ARG A 177 -8.92 15.22 2.88
N PHE A 178 -10.01 14.90 2.17
CA PHE A 178 -10.05 13.85 1.16
C PHE A 178 -8.88 13.98 0.17
N LEU A 179 -8.13 12.88 0.02
CA LEU A 179 -7.04 12.78 -0.94
C LEU A 179 -7.47 11.93 -2.16
N LEU A 180 -8.03 10.75 -1.90
CA LEU A 180 -8.17 9.68 -2.87
C LEU A 180 -9.14 8.61 -2.36
N LYS A 181 -9.75 7.85 -3.26
CA LYS A 181 -10.55 6.65 -2.98
C LYS A 181 -9.92 5.43 -3.66
N GLU A 182 -9.67 4.37 -2.90
CA GLU A 182 -9.11 3.11 -3.39
C GLU A 182 -10.07 1.94 -3.23
N HIS A 183 -9.90 0.93 -4.07
CA HIS A 183 -10.65 -0.32 -3.99
C HIS A 183 -9.74 -1.43 -3.48
N LEU A 184 -10.04 -1.95 -2.29
CA LEU A 184 -9.30 -3.06 -1.69
C LEU A 184 -10.15 -4.34 -1.72
N CYS A 185 -9.49 -5.49 -1.86
CA CYS A 185 -10.15 -6.78 -1.73
C CYS A 185 -10.68 -6.97 -0.30
N PRO A 186 -11.97 -7.26 -0.08
CA PRO A 186 -12.53 -7.37 1.27
C PRO A 186 -12.01 -8.58 2.07
N LYS A 187 -11.31 -9.52 1.42
CA LYS A 187 -10.73 -10.70 2.07
C LYS A 187 -9.28 -10.48 2.50
N CYS A 188 -8.46 -9.87 1.66
CA CYS A 188 -7.02 -9.74 1.89
C CYS A 188 -6.53 -8.29 1.97
N ASN A 189 -7.41 -7.30 1.83
CA ASN A 189 -7.11 -5.86 1.82
C ASN A 189 -6.05 -5.43 0.79
N HIS A 190 -5.82 -6.20 -0.28
CA HIS A 190 -4.93 -5.79 -1.38
C HIS A 190 -5.66 -4.95 -2.44
N SER A 191 -4.97 -3.96 -3.00
CA SER A 191 -5.42 -3.03 -4.05
C SER A 191 -5.28 -3.61 -5.47
N HIS A 192 -4.42 -4.62 -5.66
CA HIS A 192 -4.21 -5.28 -6.95
C HIS A 192 -5.35 -6.23 -7.29
N LEU A 193 -6.49 -5.65 -7.68
CA LEU A 193 -7.66 -6.40 -8.11
C LEU A 193 -7.44 -6.96 -9.52
N LEU A 194 -7.49 -8.28 -9.64
CA LEU A 194 -7.51 -8.96 -10.93
C LEU A 194 -8.93 -8.91 -11.49
N TYR A 195 -9.12 -8.13 -12.55
CA TYR A 195 -10.36 -8.09 -13.31
C TYR A 195 -10.31 -9.16 -14.41
N THR A 196 -11.27 -10.07 -14.41
CA THR A 196 -11.46 -11.05 -15.49
C THR A 196 -12.82 -10.83 -16.13
N GLU A 197 -12.85 -10.63 -17.44
CA GLU A 197 -14.08 -10.60 -18.20
C GLU A 197 -14.65 -12.02 -18.31
N CYS A 198 -15.91 -12.19 -17.93
CA CYS A 198 -16.58 -13.49 -17.92
C CYS A 198 -17.97 -13.37 -18.56
N CYS A 199 -18.40 -14.41 -19.27
CA CYS A 199 -19.76 -14.46 -19.81
C CYS A 199 -20.78 -14.55 -18.66
N PRO A 200 -21.81 -13.68 -18.61
CA PRO A 200 -22.76 -13.66 -17.49
C PRO A 200 -23.60 -14.95 -17.37
N LYS A 201 -23.77 -15.68 -18.49
CA LYS A 201 -24.58 -16.90 -18.52
C LYS A 201 -23.83 -18.12 -17.99
N CYS A 202 -22.54 -18.28 -18.33
CA CYS A 202 -21.78 -19.49 -17.97
C CYS A 202 -20.58 -19.26 -17.05
N GLY A 203 -20.12 -18.01 -16.90
CA GLY A 203 -18.95 -17.64 -16.10
C GLY A 203 -17.59 -17.95 -16.76
N SER A 204 -17.57 -18.40 -18.02
CA SER A 204 -16.32 -18.64 -18.75
C SER A 204 -15.65 -17.31 -19.12
N SER A 205 -14.35 -17.21 -18.88
CA SER A 205 -13.48 -16.13 -19.35
C SER A 205 -12.91 -16.39 -20.76
N ASN A 206 -13.18 -17.57 -21.34
CA ASN A 206 -12.78 -17.89 -22.72
C ASN A 206 -13.76 -17.28 -23.72
N LEU A 207 -13.65 -15.97 -23.83
CA LEU A 207 -14.45 -15.08 -24.67
C LEU A 207 -13.81 -14.99 -26.06
N LYS A 208 -14.58 -15.27 -27.11
CA LYS A 208 -14.14 -15.07 -28.49
C LYS A 208 -15.03 -14.04 -29.16
N ILE A 209 -14.44 -13.06 -29.84
CA ILE A 209 -15.22 -12.11 -30.64
C ILE A 209 -15.71 -12.83 -31.90
N GLN A 210 -17.00 -12.74 -32.18
CA GLN A 210 -17.59 -13.21 -33.43
C GLN A 210 -18.39 -12.08 -34.09
N ASN A 211 -18.14 -11.83 -35.37
CA ASN A 211 -18.96 -10.90 -36.14
C ASN A 211 -20.34 -11.49 -36.40
N ILE A 212 -21.33 -10.62 -36.46
CA ILE A 212 -22.66 -10.93 -36.95
C ILE A 212 -22.70 -10.52 -38.41
N ILE A 213 -23.18 -11.41 -39.27
CA ILE A 213 -23.46 -11.10 -40.67
C ILE A 213 -24.96 -10.92 -40.82
N HIS A 214 -25.35 -9.79 -41.39
CA HIS A 214 -26.70 -9.52 -41.82
C HIS A 214 -26.75 -9.60 -43.36
N HIS A 215 -27.47 -10.60 -43.87
CA HIS A 215 -27.63 -10.83 -45.30
C HIS A 215 -28.85 -10.07 -45.82
N PHE A 216 -28.62 -9.10 -46.71
CA PHE A 216 -29.66 -8.17 -47.15
C PHE A 216 -30.80 -8.86 -47.90
N SER A 217 -30.50 -9.85 -48.76
CA SER A 217 -31.52 -10.48 -49.61
C SER A 217 -32.56 -11.30 -48.85
N CYS A 218 -32.23 -11.86 -47.68
CA CYS A 218 -33.17 -12.71 -46.93
C CYS A 218 -33.36 -12.30 -45.46
N ALA A 219 -32.80 -11.14 -45.08
CA ALA A 219 -32.77 -10.58 -43.74
C ALA A 219 -32.28 -11.57 -42.66
N ASN A 220 -31.38 -12.49 -43.01
CA ASN A 220 -30.82 -13.41 -42.02
C ASN A 220 -29.74 -12.71 -41.22
N VAL A 221 -29.83 -12.75 -39.90
CA VAL A 221 -28.85 -12.17 -38.98
C VAL A 221 -28.31 -13.30 -38.13
N SER A 222 -27.05 -13.68 -38.32
CA SER A 222 -26.44 -14.81 -37.62
C SER A 222 -24.92 -14.65 -37.50
N PRO A 223 -24.27 -15.42 -36.62
CA PRO A 223 -22.82 -15.38 -36.46
C PRO A 223 -22.10 -15.73 -37.77
N GLU A 224 -20.97 -15.07 -38.06
CA GLU A 224 -20.15 -15.35 -39.25
C GLU A 224 -19.74 -16.83 -39.35
N SER A 225 -19.57 -17.51 -38.21
CA SER A 225 -19.32 -18.95 -38.13
C SER A 225 -20.41 -19.81 -38.78
N SER A 226 -21.67 -19.37 -38.78
CA SER A 226 -22.79 -20.05 -39.45
C SER A 226 -22.81 -19.85 -40.96
N TYR A 227 -22.07 -18.86 -41.48
CA TYR A 227 -21.95 -18.59 -42.90
C TYR A 227 -20.71 -19.25 -43.52
N ASN A 228 -19.70 -19.59 -42.71
CA ASN A 228 -18.43 -20.09 -43.22
C ASN A 228 -18.53 -21.58 -43.57
N VAL A 229 -18.61 -21.88 -44.86
CA VAL A 229 -18.61 -23.24 -45.40
C VAL A 229 -17.40 -23.39 -46.33
N GLY A 230 -16.35 -24.07 -45.84
CA GLY A 230 -15.14 -24.33 -46.63
C GLY A 230 -14.38 -23.07 -47.07
N GLY A 231 -14.41 -22.00 -46.26
CA GLY A 231 -13.75 -20.72 -46.58
C GLY A 231 -14.58 -19.77 -47.45
N MET A 232 -15.79 -20.17 -47.85
CA MET A 232 -16.75 -19.30 -48.53
C MET A 232 -17.87 -18.87 -47.57
N LEU A 233 -18.33 -17.63 -47.70
CA LEU A 233 -19.52 -17.14 -46.99
C LEU A 233 -20.78 -17.54 -47.76
N ILE A 234 -21.60 -18.40 -47.16
CA ILE A 234 -22.86 -18.93 -47.72
C ILE A 234 -23.97 -18.73 -46.69
N CYS A 235 -25.08 -18.11 -47.08
CA CYS A 235 -26.19 -17.86 -46.17
C CYS A 235 -26.83 -19.19 -45.70
N PRO A 236 -26.94 -19.46 -44.39
CA PRO A 236 -27.53 -20.70 -43.89
C PRO A 236 -29.03 -20.80 -44.18
N LYS A 237 -29.73 -19.66 -44.34
CA LYS A 237 -31.18 -19.59 -44.59
C LYS A 237 -31.58 -19.79 -46.07
N CYS A 238 -30.81 -19.27 -47.02
CA CYS A 238 -31.19 -19.27 -48.44
C CYS A 238 -30.11 -19.85 -49.36
N HIS A 239 -29.00 -20.34 -48.80
CA HIS A 239 -27.88 -20.98 -49.49
C HIS A 239 -27.20 -20.15 -50.59
N LYS A 240 -27.45 -18.83 -50.64
CA LYS A 240 -26.75 -17.91 -51.56
C LYS A 240 -25.35 -17.60 -51.07
N LYS A 241 -24.40 -17.53 -52.00
CA LYS A 241 -23.02 -17.10 -51.74
C LYS A 241 -22.97 -15.59 -51.57
N LEU A 242 -22.26 -15.14 -50.54
CA LEU A 242 -22.00 -13.72 -50.28
C LEU A 242 -20.62 -13.36 -50.81
N ARG A 243 -20.52 -12.30 -51.63
CA ARG A 243 -19.26 -11.90 -52.28
C ARG A 243 -18.86 -10.47 -51.93
N HIS A 244 -19.81 -9.54 -51.97
CA HIS A 244 -19.53 -8.11 -51.83
C HIS A 244 -20.15 -7.55 -50.54
N ILE A 245 -19.30 -7.11 -49.62
CA ILE A 245 -19.74 -6.37 -48.42
C ILE A 245 -20.36 -5.02 -48.84
N GLY A 246 -21.42 -4.60 -48.16
CA GLY A 246 -22.21 -3.41 -48.50
C GLY A 246 -23.22 -3.61 -49.64
N VAL A 247 -23.18 -4.75 -50.34
CA VAL A 247 -24.12 -5.10 -51.43
C VAL A 247 -24.88 -6.38 -51.15
N ASP A 248 -24.18 -7.45 -50.76
CA ASP A 248 -24.78 -8.74 -50.40
C ASP A 248 -25.06 -8.81 -48.89
N TYR A 249 -24.14 -8.29 -48.07
CA TYR A 249 -24.22 -8.28 -46.61
C TYR A 249 -23.47 -7.13 -45.97
N ASP A 250 -23.77 -6.88 -44.71
CA ASP A 250 -22.96 -6.09 -43.80
C ASP A 250 -22.58 -6.88 -42.53
N ARG A 251 -21.71 -6.25 -41.72
CA ARG A 251 -21.30 -6.72 -40.40
C ARG A 251 -21.70 -5.67 -39.36
N PRO A 252 -23.00 -5.56 -39.02
CA PRO A 252 -23.51 -4.44 -38.24
C PRO A 252 -23.06 -4.46 -36.78
N ALA A 253 -22.70 -5.64 -36.26
CA ALA A 253 -22.28 -5.80 -34.88
C ALA A 253 -21.37 -7.02 -34.74
N TRP A 254 -20.72 -7.12 -33.59
CA TRP A 254 -20.04 -8.31 -33.11
C TRP A 254 -20.62 -8.67 -31.75
N TYR A 255 -20.51 -9.95 -31.38
CA TYR A 255 -20.90 -10.45 -30.08
C TYR A 255 -19.82 -11.36 -29.53
N ILE A 256 -19.79 -11.53 -28.20
CA ILE A 256 -18.79 -12.34 -27.52
C ILE A 256 -19.46 -13.59 -26.94
N PRO A 257 -19.50 -14.71 -27.69
CA PRO A 257 -19.87 -15.99 -27.10
C PRO A 257 -18.78 -16.50 -26.15
N ALA A 258 -19.21 -17.14 -25.08
CA ALA A 258 -18.35 -18.04 -24.32
C ALA A 258 -18.14 -19.32 -25.11
N THR A 259 -16.88 -19.74 -25.25
CA THR A 259 -16.59 -21.10 -25.71
C THR A 259 -16.72 -22.06 -24.53
N THR A 260 -17.45 -23.16 -24.74
CA THR A 260 -17.83 -24.19 -23.74
C THR A 260 -16.66 -25.01 -23.19
N ALA A 261 -15.42 -24.52 -23.29
CA ALA A 261 -14.37 -25.01 -22.41
C ALA A 261 -14.77 -24.60 -20.99
N ARG A 262 -15.23 -25.56 -20.19
CA ARG A 262 -15.48 -25.38 -18.76
C ARG A 262 -14.15 -25.16 -18.05
N THR A 263 -13.50 -24.02 -18.27
CA THR A 263 -12.58 -23.47 -17.30
C THR A 263 -13.46 -22.95 -16.18
N HIS A 264 -13.80 -23.83 -15.25
CA HIS A 264 -14.32 -23.41 -13.96
C HIS A 264 -13.23 -22.57 -13.29
N LEU A 265 -13.24 -21.26 -13.52
CA LEU A 265 -12.72 -20.35 -12.51
C LEU A 265 -13.51 -20.68 -11.23
N PRO A 266 -12.83 -20.89 -10.09
CA PRO A 266 -13.54 -21.06 -8.83
C PRO A 266 -14.47 -19.86 -8.70
N ARG A 267 -15.79 -20.09 -8.73
CA ARG A 267 -16.72 -19.06 -8.29
C ARG A 267 -16.34 -18.81 -6.84
N LEU A 268 -15.66 -17.70 -6.58
CA LEU A 268 -15.61 -17.15 -5.24
C LEU A 268 -17.07 -17.10 -4.80
N SER A 269 -17.41 -17.92 -3.81
CA SER A 269 -18.75 -17.99 -3.27
C SER A 269 -19.26 -16.57 -3.01
N PRO A 270 -20.53 -16.25 -3.32
CA PRO A 270 -21.14 -15.01 -2.88
C PRO A 270 -21.42 -15.16 -1.38
N SER A 271 -20.38 -15.26 -0.56
CA SER A 271 -20.44 -14.72 0.79
C SER A 271 -20.36 -13.21 0.61
N GLN A 272 -21.50 -12.60 0.31
CA GLN A 272 -21.70 -11.17 0.57
C GLN A 272 -21.26 -10.88 2.03
N PRO A 273 -20.70 -9.71 2.28
CA PRO A 273 -21.48 -8.49 2.15
C PRO A 273 -21.31 -7.90 0.76
N ALA A 274 -22.34 -7.19 0.29
CA ALA A 274 -22.16 -6.16 -0.71
C ALA A 274 -20.89 -5.36 -0.36
N ALA A 275 -20.10 -4.98 -1.36
CA ALA A 275 -19.13 -3.92 -1.16
C ALA A 275 -19.92 -2.72 -0.61
N THR A 276 -19.91 -2.53 0.70
CA THR A 276 -20.28 -1.26 1.28
C THR A 276 -19.22 -0.33 0.72
N ALA A 277 -19.64 0.50 -0.22
CA ALA A 277 -19.02 1.80 -0.30
C ALA A 277 -19.12 2.33 1.13
N ARG A 278 -18.01 2.26 1.89
CA ARG A 278 -17.88 3.05 3.09
C ARG A 278 -17.99 4.48 2.59
N THR A 279 -19.20 5.01 2.62
CA THR A 279 -19.45 6.44 2.56
C THR A 279 -18.55 7.02 3.63
N PRO A 280 -17.71 8.03 3.35
CA PRO A 280 -17.12 8.77 4.44
C PRO A 280 -18.29 9.31 5.26
N ILE A 281 -18.36 8.89 6.51
CA ILE A 281 -19.15 9.59 7.51
C ILE A 281 -18.65 11.04 7.43
N ARG A 282 -19.60 11.95 7.16
CA ARG A 282 -19.38 13.39 6.96
C ARG A 282 -18.55 14.00 8.08
#